data_AF-A0A2E6VGF7-F1
#
_entry.id   AF-A0A2E6VGF7-F1
#
_cell.length_a   1.000
_cell.length_b   1.000
_cell.length_c   1.000
_cell.angle_alpha   90.00
_cell.angle_beta   90.00
_cell.angle_gamma   90.00
#
_symmetry.space_group_name_H-M   'P 1'
#
loop_
_entity.id
_entity.type
_entity.pdbx_description
1 polymer ?
#
loop_
_entity_poly.entity_id
_entity_poly.type
_entity_poly.pdbx_seq_one_letter_code
_entity_poly.pdbx_strand_id
1 'polypeptide(L)'
;MNKGSTSKTLDNLKWLLALAVFTTAVVGNSYFVEVAFLYRVIGVLVLFIIGLAIISITSFGSNAIKLMKESRTEIRKVVWPSRMETTQTFMIVFGAIVVLCLFFWGLESFLSFLTRIVLG
;
A
#
# COMPACT_ATOMS: atom_id res chain seq x y z
N MET A 1 5.53 40.86 -8.26
CA MET A 1 4.52 39.86 -7.83
C MET A 1 3.71 39.38 -9.04
N ASN A 2 3.93 38.17 -9.57
CA ASN A 2 2.92 37.40 -10.36
C ASN A 2 3.32 35.93 -10.69
N LYS A 3 4.14 35.25 -9.89
CA LYS A 3 4.60 33.87 -10.19
C LYS A 3 3.63 32.76 -9.71
N GLY A 4 2.46 33.11 -9.17
CA GLY A 4 1.54 32.16 -8.51
C GLY A 4 0.43 31.56 -9.39
N SER A 5 0.10 32.19 -10.52
CA SER A 5 -0.98 31.74 -11.42
C SER A 5 -0.48 30.91 -12.60
N THR A 6 0.67 31.28 -13.19
CA THR A 6 1.23 30.61 -14.37
C THR A 6 1.69 29.17 -14.07
N SER A 7 2.18 28.87 -12.85
CA SER A 7 2.58 27.50 -12.50
C SER A 7 1.39 26.56 -12.35
N LYS A 8 0.31 27.02 -11.73
CA LYS A 8 -0.92 26.23 -11.54
C LYS A 8 -1.62 25.93 -12.86
N THR A 9 -1.67 26.89 -13.79
CA THR A 9 -2.28 26.66 -15.11
C THR A 9 -1.46 25.69 -15.96
N LEU A 10 -0.13 25.76 -15.90
CA LEU A 10 0.76 24.81 -16.57
C LEU A 10 0.63 23.39 -15.99
N ASP A 11 0.50 23.25 -14.67
CA ASP A 11 0.30 21.94 -14.04
C ASP A 11 -1.06 21.32 -14.37
N ASN A 12 -2.13 22.14 -14.39
CA ASN A 12 -3.46 21.69 -14.83
C ASN A 12 -3.45 21.27 -16.30
N LEU A 13 -2.71 21.97 -17.17
CA LEU A 13 -2.57 21.60 -18.57
C LEU A 13 -1.84 20.27 -18.74
N LYS A 14 -0.75 20.04 -17.99
CA LYS A 14 -0.04 18.74 -17.97
C LYS A 14 -0.93 17.60 -17.49
N TRP A 15 -1.78 17.86 -16.48
CA TRP A 15 -2.77 16.89 -16.01
C TRP A 15 -3.80 16.54 -17.08
N LEU A 16 -4.31 17.54 -17.79
CA LEU A 16 -5.27 17.34 -18.87
C LEU A 16 -4.64 16.54 -20.03
N LEU A 17 -3.38 16.83 -20.35
CA LEU A 17 -2.62 16.11 -21.38
C LEU A 17 -2.33 14.66 -20.96
N ALA A 18 -1.97 14.41 -19.69
CA ALA A 18 -1.83 13.06 -19.17
C ALA A 18 -3.15 12.27 -19.26
N LEU A 19 -4.27 12.88 -18.83
CA LEU A 19 -5.58 12.26 -18.86
C LEU A 19 -6.04 11.95 -20.30
N ALA A 20 -5.71 12.82 -21.26
CA ALA A 20 -5.92 12.58 -22.68
C ALA A 20 -5.12 11.36 -23.19
N VAL A 21 -3.87 11.19 -22.76
CA VAL A 21 -3.05 10.02 -23.13
C VAL A 21 -3.61 8.72 -22.55
N PHE A 22 -4.04 8.71 -21.28
CA PHE A 22 -4.65 7.52 -20.67
C PHE A 22 -5.99 7.15 -21.31
N THR A 23 -6.85 8.14 -21.57
CA THR A 23 -8.13 7.90 -22.26
C THR A 23 -7.90 7.37 -23.67
N THR A 24 -6.92 7.91 -24.40
CA THR A 24 -6.53 7.38 -25.72
C THR A 24 -6.00 5.94 -25.63
N ALA A 25 -5.26 5.59 -24.59
CA ALA A 25 -4.80 4.21 -24.38
C ALA A 25 -5.95 3.23 -24.14
N VAL A 26 -6.94 3.62 -23.32
CA VAL A 26 -8.11 2.78 -23.01
C VAL A 26 -9.03 2.65 -24.22
N VAL A 27 -9.32 3.76 -24.90
CA VAL A 27 -10.18 3.78 -26.08
C VAL A 27 -9.50 3.06 -27.24
N GLY A 28 -8.22 3.32 -27.50
CA GLY A 28 -7.44 2.61 -28.51
C GLY A 28 -7.43 1.10 -28.26
N ASN A 29 -7.27 0.69 -27.01
CA ASN A 29 -7.41 -0.71 -26.62
C ASN A 29 -8.80 -1.27 -27.00
N SER A 30 -9.89 -0.54 -26.75
CA SER A 30 -11.25 -1.00 -27.06
C SER A 30 -11.58 -1.09 -28.55
N TYR A 31 -10.94 -0.31 -29.42
CA TYR A 31 -11.19 -0.33 -30.87
C TYR A 31 -10.36 -1.42 -31.60
N PHE A 32 -9.14 -1.71 -31.16
CA PHE A 32 -8.28 -2.74 -31.78
C PHE A 32 -8.58 -4.15 -31.25
N VAL A 33 -9.83 -4.60 -31.34
CA VAL A 33 -10.25 -5.96 -30.92
C VAL A 33 -9.84 -7.04 -31.93
N GLU A 34 -9.70 -6.67 -33.20
CA GLU A 34 -9.42 -7.62 -34.30
C GLU A 34 -7.93 -7.96 -34.48
N VAL A 35 -7.04 -7.30 -33.74
CA VAL A 35 -5.58 -7.51 -33.82
C VAL A 35 -5.13 -8.57 -32.81
N ALA A 36 -4.09 -9.35 -33.12
CA ALA A 36 -3.49 -10.32 -32.22
C ALA A 36 -3.18 -9.71 -30.83
N PHE A 37 -3.56 -10.44 -29.77
CA PHE A 37 -3.51 -9.99 -28.37
C PHE A 37 -2.17 -9.34 -27.96
N LEU A 38 -1.04 -9.88 -28.44
CA LEU A 38 0.29 -9.40 -28.10
C LEU A 38 0.54 -7.94 -28.55
N TYR A 39 0.12 -7.56 -29.76
CA TYR A 39 0.33 -6.21 -30.29
C TYR A 39 -0.49 -5.16 -29.54
N ARG A 40 -1.71 -5.53 -29.13
CA ARG A 40 -2.58 -4.68 -28.32
C ARG A 40 -1.96 -4.38 -26.94
N VAL A 41 -1.44 -5.41 -26.27
CA VAL A 41 -0.78 -5.26 -24.96
C VAL A 41 0.47 -4.37 -25.05
N ILE A 42 1.29 -4.56 -26.09
CA ILE A 42 2.49 -3.73 -26.30
C ILE A 42 2.11 -2.27 -26.57
N GLY A 43 1.09 -2.00 -27.40
CA GLY A 43 0.62 -0.64 -27.68
C GLY A 43 0.10 0.09 -26.43
N VAL A 44 -0.68 -0.61 -25.61
CA VAL A 44 -1.16 -0.07 -24.33
C VAL A 44 0.00 0.17 -23.36
N LEU A 45 0.97 -0.75 -23.26
CA LEU A 45 2.15 -0.59 -22.42
C LEU A 45 2.95 0.65 -22.80
N VAL A 46 3.20 0.88 -24.10
CA VAL A 46 3.93 2.05 -24.57
C VAL A 46 3.18 3.35 -24.23
N LEU A 47 1.88 3.42 -24.52
CA LEU A 47 1.06 4.59 -24.18
C LEU A 47 0.98 4.83 -22.67
N PHE A 48 0.93 3.77 -21.87
CA PHE A 48 0.93 3.83 -20.41
C PHE A 48 2.25 4.39 -19.87
N ILE A 49 3.39 3.93 -20.41
CA ILE A 49 4.72 4.45 -20.06
C ILE A 49 4.83 5.94 -20.41
N ILE A 50 4.32 6.35 -21.58
CA ILE A 50 4.30 7.76 -21.99
C ILE A 50 3.43 8.59 -21.04
N GLY A 51 2.24 8.10 -20.67
CA GLY A 51 1.37 8.74 -19.68
C GLY A 51 2.04 8.92 -18.32
N LEU A 52 2.73 7.89 -17.83
CA LEU A 52 3.52 7.95 -16.60
C LEU A 52 4.69 8.93 -16.68
N ALA A 53 5.38 9.01 -17.83
CA ALA A 53 6.45 9.98 -18.04
C ALA A 53 5.91 11.42 -17.96
N ILE A 54 4.77 11.71 -18.59
CA ILE A 54 4.13 13.04 -18.55
C ILE A 54 3.71 13.42 -17.12
N ILE A 55 3.12 12.48 -16.37
CA ILE A 55 2.76 12.69 -14.97
C ILE A 55 4.00 12.96 -14.11
N SER A 56 5.10 12.22 -14.35
CA SER A 56 6.33 12.35 -13.57
C SER A 56 6.99 13.74 -13.69
N ILE A 57 6.78 14.43 -14.83
CA ILE A 57 7.31 15.78 -15.12
C ILE A 57 6.38 16.90 -14.59
N THR A 58 5.21 16.54 -14.03
CA THR A 58 4.29 17.49 -13.39
C THR A 58 4.77 17.82 -11.97
N SER A 59 4.41 18.99 -11.42
CA SER A 59 4.81 19.40 -10.07
C SER A 59 4.46 18.35 -8.99
N PHE A 60 3.33 17.67 -9.16
CA PHE A 60 2.92 16.55 -8.32
C PHE A 60 3.86 15.34 -8.46
N GLY A 61 4.23 14.96 -9.68
CA GLY A 61 5.12 13.83 -9.96
C GLY A 61 6.53 14.04 -9.42
N SER A 62 7.10 15.23 -9.63
CA SER A 62 8.42 15.57 -9.08
C SER A 62 8.43 15.56 -7.55
N ASN A 63 7.38 16.08 -6.91
CA ASN A 63 7.23 16.02 -5.45
C ASN A 63 7.08 14.58 -4.95
N ALA A 64 6.28 13.74 -5.62
CA ALA A 64 6.13 12.34 -5.25
C ALA A 64 7.46 11.57 -5.33
N ILE A 65 8.26 11.78 -6.38
CA ILE A 65 9.60 11.19 -6.53
C ILE A 65 10.54 11.69 -5.42
N LYS A 66 10.46 12.98 -5.08
CA LYS A 66 11.23 13.57 -3.98
C LYS A 66 10.86 12.94 -2.63
N LEU A 67 9.56 12.80 -2.33
CA LEU A 67 9.05 12.11 -1.14
C LEU A 67 9.50 10.65 -1.09
N MET A 68 9.47 9.92 -2.20
CA MET A 68 9.98 8.54 -2.25
C MET A 68 11.47 8.47 -1.89
N LYS A 69 12.27 9.43 -2.35
CA LYS A 69 13.71 9.50 -2.05
C LYS A 69 13.97 9.86 -0.59
N GLU A 70 13.21 10.81 -0.04
CA GLU A 70 13.28 11.21 1.36
C GLU A 70 12.81 10.09 2.30
N SER A 71 11.71 9.40 1.97
CA SER A 71 11.19 8.26 2.72
C SER A 71 12.21 7.12 2.82
N ARG A 72 12.97 6.84 1.75
CA ARG A 72 14.08 5.86 1.81
C ARG A 72 15.20 6.27 2.76
N THR A 73 15.38 7.57 2.97
CA THR A 73 16.38 8.10 3.90
C THR A 73 15.88 7.97 5.34
N GLU A 74 14.59 8.20 5.59
CA GLU A 74 13.95 8.00 6.89
C GLU A 74 13.86 6.51 7.28
N ILE A 75 13.60 5.62 6.33
CA ILE A 75 13.62 4.16 6.56
C ILE A 75 14.99 3.70 7.10
N ARG A 76 16.08 4.35 6.69
CA ARG A 76 17.42 4.04 7.21
C ARG A 76 17.62 4.51 8.66
N LYS A 77 16.81 5.45 9.14
CA LYS A 77 16.79 5.89 10.54
C LYS A 77 15.91 5.01 11.42
N VAL A 78 15.13 4.10 10.83
CA VAL A 78 14.41 3.07 11.58
C VAL A 78 15.46 2.12 12.16
N VAL A 79 15.82 2.38 13.41
CA VAL A 79 16.58 1.44 14.22
C VAL A 79 15.62 0.29 14.49
N TRP A 80 15.80 -0.81 13.76
CA TRP A 80 15.05 -2.01 14.03
C TRP A 80 15.42 -2.53 15.42
N PRO A 81 14.41 -2.90 16.23
CA PRO A 81 14.63 -3.33 17.60
C PRO A 81 15.58 -4.52 17.63
N SER A 82 16.43 -4.57 18.65
CA SER A 82 17.34 -5.69 18.82
C SER A 82 16.55 -6.97 19.11
N ARG A 83 17.14 -8.13 18.79
CA ARG A 83 16.51 -9.44 19.11
C ARG A 83 16.24 -9.59 20.61
N MET A 84 17.02 -8.91 21.46
CA MET A 84 16.85 -8.92 22.91
C MET A 84 15.59 -8.17 23.34
N GLU A 85 15.35 -6.96 22.82
CA GLU A 85 14.14 -6.17 23.12
C GLU A 85 12.86 -6.87 22.65
N THR A 86 12.94 -7.47 21.46
CA THR A 86 11.82 -8.23 20.88
C THR A 86 11.49 -9.46 21.72
N THR A 87 12.52 -10.21 22.14
CA THR A 87 12.34 -11.43 22.95
C THR A 87 11.87 -11.10 24.36
N GLN A 88 12.33 -10.01 24.96
CA GLN A 88 11.88 -9.56 26.28
C GLN A 88 10.39 -9.23 26.27
N THR A 89 9.94 -8.46 25.28
CA THR A 89 8.51 -8.11 25.14
C THR A 89 7.68 -9.36 24.87
N PHE A 90 8.16 -10.25 23.98
CA PHE A 90 7.52 -11.53 23.72
C PHE A 90 7.39 -12.37 24.99
N MET A 91 8.43 -12.49 25.81
CA MET A 91 8.41 -13.31 27.02
C MET A 91 7.43 -12.78 28.07
N ILE A 92 7.30 -11.46 28.21
CA ILE A 92 6.31 -10.83 29.09
C ILE A 92 4.88 -11.16 28.62
N VAL A 93 4.59 -10.94 27.33
CA VAL A 93 3.26 -11.20 26.75
C VAL A 93 2.94 -12.70 26.76
N PHE A 94 3.91 -13.54 26.42
CA PHE A 94 3.79 -15.00 26.45
C PHE A 94 3.48 -15.52 27.85
N GLY A 95 4.17 -15.01 28.88
CA GLY A 95 3.87 -15.32 30.27
C GLY A 95 2.43 -15.00 30.66
N ALA A 96 1.92 -13.82 30.26
CA ALA A 96 0.53 -13.44 30.49
C ALA A 96 -0.46 -14.39 29.80
N ILE A 97 -0.18 -14.80 28.55
CA ILE A 97 -0.99 -15.76 27.80
C ILE A 97 -1.02 -17.13 28.50
N VAL A 98 0.12 -17.64 28.98
CA VAL A 98 0.19 -18.92 29.69
C VAL A 98 -0.68 -18.89 30.96
N VAL A 99 -0.62 -17.81 31.73
CA VAL A 99 -1.45 -17.65 32.94
C VAL A 99 -2.94 -17.63 32.58
N LEU A 100 -3.33 -16.88 31.54
CA LEU A 100 -4.72 -16.83 31.08
C LEU A 100 -5.22 -18.22 30.61
N CYS A 101 -4.42 -18.95 29.83
CA CYS A 101 -4.75 -20.28 29.37
C CYS A 101 -4.96 -21.25 30.54
N LEU A 102 -4.09 -21.23 31.55
CA LEU A 102 -4.26 -22.05 32.76
C LEU A 102 -5.51 -21.67 33.54
N PHE A 103 -5.81 -20.37 33.67
CA PHE A 103 -7.00 -19.89 34.36
C PHE A 103 -8.29 -20.37 33.66
N PHE A 104 -8.39 -20.19 32.34
CA PHE A 104 -9.55 -20.65 31.57
C PHE A 104 -9.66 -22.17 31.54
N TRP A 105 -8.55 -22.90 31.44
CA TRP A 105 -8.57 -24.35 31.51
C TRP A 105 -9.09 -24.87 32.86
N GLY A 106 -8.69 -24.21 33.97
CA GLY A 106 -9.23 -24.51 35.29
C GLY A 106 -10.72 -24.23 35.41
N LEU A 107 -11.18 -23.10 34.87
CA LEU A 107 -12.58 -22.70 34.88
C LEU A 107 -13.46 -23.67 34.08
N GLU A 108 -13.04 -24.04 32.87
CA GLU A 108 -13.70 -25.03 32.02
C GLU A 108 -13.77 -26.41 32.71
N SER A 109 -12.66 -26.85 33.32
CA SER A 109 -12.64 -28.12 34.05
C SER A 109 -13.60 -28.11 35.25
N PHE A 110 -13.66 -26.99 35.97
CA PHE A 110 -14.56 -26.78 37.11
C PHE A 110 -16.04 -26.74 36.68
N LEU A 111 -16.37 -26.02 35.60
CA LEU A 111 -17.72 -26.01 35.04
C LEU A 111 -18.14 -27.38 34.50
N SER A 112 -17.23 -28.11 33.86
CA SER A 112 -17.49 -29.49 33.40
C SER A 112 -17.75 -30.43 34.58
N PHE A 113 -17.02 -30.27 35.69
CA PHE A 113 -17.26 -31.03 36.91
C PHE A 113 -18.65 -30.73 37.51
N LEU A 114 -19.02 -29.45 37.63
CA LEU A 114 -20.34 -29.05 38.14
C LEU A 114 -21.48 -29.54 37.25
N THR A 115 -21.35 -29.40 35.93
CA THR A 115 -22.39 -29.88 35.00
C THR A 115 -22.53 -31.39 35.04
N ARG A 116 -21.44 -32.16 35.21
CA ARG A 116 -21.50 -33.62 35.42
C ARG A 116 -22.22 -34.00 36.71
N ILE A 117 -22.12 -33.19 37.77
CA ILE A 117 -22.87 -33.42 39.02
C ILE A 117 -24.36 -33.11 38.83
N VAL A 118 -24.70 -32.05 38.08
CA VAL A 118 -26.09 -31.63 37.88
C VAL A 118 -26.84 -32.47 36.84
N LEU A 119 -26.16 -32.90 35.77
CA LEU A 119 -26.73 -33.77 34.72
C LEU A 119 -26.55 -35.26 35.02
N GLY A 120 -25.93 -35.59 36.16
CA GLY A 120 -25.88 -36.93 36.72
C GLY A 120 -27.22 -37.33 37.32
#